data_AF-A0A7X6X226-F1
#
_entry.id   AF-A0A7X6X226-F1
#
_cell.length_a   1.000
_cell.length_b   1.000
_cell.length_c   1.000
_cell.angle_alpha   90.00
_cell.angle_beta   90.00
_cell.angle_gamma   90.00
#
_symmetry.space_group_name_H-M   'P 1'
#
loop_
_entity.id
_entity.type
_entity.pdbx_description
1 polymer ?
#
loop_
_entity_poly.entity_id
_entity_poly.type
_entity_poly.pdbx_seq_one_letter_code
_entity_poly.pdbx_strand_id
1 'polypeptide(L)'
;MGLLRSAATVSSFTLLSRITGLVRDVLIARAFGAGPLTDAFWVAFRIPNLLRRLFAEGAFSQAFVPILGELRSQSDHDKVRRLLDRVALLLTLAVMLVTVLGMLGAPWVVSLIASGLRSA
;
A
#
# COMPACT_ATOMS: atom_id res chain seq x y z
N MET A 1 -4.34 18.73 -25.99
CA MET A 1 -4.20 19.42 -24.67
C MET A 1 -3.45 18.52 -23.71
N GLY A 2 -2.20 18.21 -24.07
CA GLY A 2 -1.53 16.98 -23.69
C GLY A 2 -0.42 17.20 -22.68
N LEU A 3 -0.22 16.21 -21.81
CA LEU A 3 0.93 16.01 -20.96
C LEU A 3 1.19 17.08 -19.88
N LEU A 4 1.37 18.36 -20.21
CA LEU A 4 1.65 19.42 -19.22
C LEU A 4 0.52 19.56 -18.19
N ARG A 5 -0.74 19.55 -18.65
CA ARG A 5 -1.91 19.62 -17.76
C ARG A 5 -2.01 18.36 -16.87
N SER A 6 -1.82 17.17 -17.46
CA SER A 6 -1.86 15.90 -16.72
C SER A 6 -0.73 15.79 -15.71
N ALA A 7 0.49 16.18 -16.07
CA ALA A 7 1.64 16.22 -15.19
C ALA A 7 1.42 17.22 -14.04
N ALA A 8 0.91 18.42 -14.34
CA ALA A 8 0.55 19.40 -13.32
C ALA A 8 -0.51 18.85 -12.35
N THR A 9 -1.53 18.15 -12.84
CA THR A 9 -2.56 17.53 -12.00
C THR A 9 -1.98 16.44 -11.08
N VAL A 10 -1.21 15.49 -11.61
CA VAL A 10 -0.61 14.40 -10.82
C VAL A 10 0.38 14.95 -9.78
N SER A 11 1.21 15.93 -10.18
CA SER A 11 2.15 16.59 -9.27
C SER A 11 1.43 17.36 -8.17
N SER A 12 0.31 18.02 -8.48
CA SER A 12 -0.50 18.74 -7.48
C SER A 12 -1.10 17.79 -6.46
N PHE A 13 -1.68 16.67 -6.91
CA PHE A 13 -2.19 15.64 -5.99
C PHE A 13 -1.08 14.99 -5.15
N THR A 14 0.10 14.79 -5.74
CA THR A 14 1.27 14.27 -5.01
C THR A 14 1.74 15.25 -3.94
N LEU A 15 1.83 16.54 -4.26
CA LEU A 15 2.21 17.59 -3.32
C LEU A 15 1.21 17.67 -2.18
N LEU A 16 -0.09 17.68 -2.50
CA LEU A 16 -1.15 17.70 -1.51
C LEU A 16 -1.05 16.49 -0.57
N SER A 17 -0.84 15.28 -1.10
CA SER A 17 -0.65 14.08 -0.30
C SER A 17 0.59 14.15 0.61
N ARG A 18 1.66 14.81 0.17
CA ARG A 18 2.88 15.01 0.98
C ARG A 18 2.65 16.02 2.10
N ILE A 19 1.95 17.12 1.81
CA ILE A 19 1.61 18.13 2.80
C ILE A 19 0.67 17.54 3.86
N THR A 20 -0.36 16.82 3.47
CA THR A 20 -1.27 16.16 4.43
C THR A 20 -0.54 15.09 5.26
N GLY A 21 0.40 14.36 4.65
CA GLY A 21 1.30 13.45 5.36
C GLY A 21 2.18 14.17 6.40
N LEU A 22 2.78 15.30 6.04
CA LEU A 22 3.57 16.12 6.96
C LEU A 22 2.72 16.64 8.13
N VAL A 23 1.51 17.11 7.85
CA VAL A 23 0.58 17.56 8.90
C VAL A 23 0.26 16.42 9.86
N ARG A 24 -0.02 15.20 9.35
CA ARG A 24 -0.21 14.01 10.18
C ARG A 24 1.00 13.76 11.08
N ASP A 25 2.21 13.81 10.53
CA ASP A 25 3.43 13.51 11.28
C ASP A 25 3.68 14.57 12.37
N VAL A 26 3.42 15.85 12.09
CA VAL A 26 3.47 16.94 13.08
C VAL A 26 2.44 16.74 14.18
N LEU A 27 1.21 16.35 13.85
CA LEU A 27 0.15 16.10 14.83
C LEU A 27 0.52 14.92 15.75
N ILE A 28 1.05 13.83 15.19
CA ILE A 28 1.52 12.68 15.97
C ILE A 28 2.66 13.11 16.90
N ALA A 29 3.65 13.84 16.38
CA ALA A 29 4.78 14.32 17.19
C ALA A 29 4.34 15.28 18.31
N ARG A 30 3.36 16.15 18.05
CA ARG A 30 2.80 17.09 19.04
C ARG A 30 1.98 16.37 20.12
N ALA A 31 1.19 15.37 19.74
CA ALA A 31 0.29 14.67 20.66
C ALA A 31 0.98 13.59 21.49
N PHE A 32 1.94 12.86 20.91
CA PHE A 32 2.57 11.70 21.53
C PHE A 32 4.07 11.87 21.81
N GLY A 33 4.73 12.84 21.19
CA GLY A 33 6.17 13.06 21.34
C GLY A 33 7.03 11.93 20.73
N ALA A 34 8.34 12.01 20.96
CA ALA A 34 9.27 10.92 20.67
C ALA A 34 9.33 9.99 21.89
N GLY A 35 8.82 8.77 21.76
CA GLY A 35 8.77 7.81 22.85
C GLY A 35 8.28 6.43 22.41
N PRO A 36 8.25 5.45 23.34
CA PRO A 36 8.02 4.04 23.03
C PRO A 36 6.70 3.76 22.30
N LEU A 37 5.65 4.52 22.62
CA LEU A 37 4.33 4.40 21.96
C LEU A 37 4.38 4.82 20.48
N THR A 38 5.07 5.93 20.19
CA THR A 38 5.24 6.44 18.83
C THR A 38 6.10 5.48 18.00
N ASP A 39 7.14 4.90 18.59
CA ASP A 39 8.00 3.90 17.94
C ASP A 39 7.21 2.61 17.62
N ALA A 40 6.42 2.13 18.59
CA ALA A 40 5.54 0.97 18.38
C ALA A 40 4.52 1.22 17.26
N PHE A 41 3.93 2.42 17.21
CA PHE A 41 3.01 2.82 16.13
C PHE A 41 3.70 2.78 14.77
N TRP A 42 4.90 3.35 14.63
CA TRP A 42 5.62 3.36 13.36
C TRP A 42 6.05 1.97 12.91
N VAL A 43 6.48 1.09 13.84
CA VAL A 43 6.75 -0.32 13.54
C VAL A 43 5.48 -1.02 13.05
N ALA A 44 4.37 -0.88 13.78
CA ALA A 44 3.10 -1.48 13.41
C ALA A 44 2.63 -0.99 12.03
N PHE A 45 2.79 0.30 11.73
CA PHE A 45 2.42 0.89 10.44
C PHE A 45 3.33 0.45 9.28
N ARG A 46 4.61 0.17 9.56
CA ARG A 46 5.58 -0.23 8.55
C ARG A 46 5.30 -1.62 8.00
N ILE A 47 4.89 -2.56 8.84
CA ILE A 47 4.72 -3.97 8.47
C ILE A 47 3.72 -4.15 7.30
N PRO A 48 2.45 -3.66 7.39
CA PRO A 48 1.51 -3.78 6.29
C PRO A 48 1.93 -2.97 5.07
N ASN A 49 2.58 -1.81 5.27
CA ASN A 49 3.05 -0.99 4.15
C ASN A 49 4.12 -1.68 3.33
N LEU A 50 5.04 -2.42 3.95
CA LEU A 50 6.03 -3.21 3.21
C LEU A 50 5.35 -4.26 2.34
N LEU A 51 4.37 -4.99 2.89
CA LEU A 51 3.58 -5.97 2.13
C LEU A 51 2.84 -5.30 0.96
N ARG A 52 2.18 -4.16 1.20
CA ARG A 52 1.50 -3.38 0.17
C ARG A 52 2.44 -2.98 -0.97
N ARG A 53 3.65 -2.53 -0.66
CA ARG A 53 4.66 -2.15 -1.68
C ARG A 53 5.12 -3.36 -2.50
N LEU A 54 5.34 -4.51 -1.85
CA LEU A 54 5.78 -5.74 -2.51
C LEU A 54 4.70 -6.33 -3.42
N PHE A 55 3.47 -6.47 -2.93
CA PHE A 55 2.41 -7.17 -3.64
C PHE A 55 1.63 -6.29 -4.61
N ALA A 56 1.37 -5.02 -4.28
CA ALA A 56 0.42 -4.19 -5.05
C ALA A 56 1.11 -3.14 -5.94
N GLU A 57 2.12 -2.43 -5.43
CA GLU A 57 2.74 -1.32 -6.17
C GLU A 57 3.69 -1.80 -7.28
N GLY A 58 4.50 -2.84 -7.03
CA GLY A 58 5.51 -3.31 -7.98
C GLY A 58 5.00 -4.40 -8.93
N ALA A 59 5.05 -5.65 -8.46
CA ALA A 59 4.86 -6.83 -9.29
C ALA A 59 3.46 -6.91 -9.92
N PHE A 60 2.42 -6.57 -9.15
CA PHE A 60 1.05 -6.61 -9.66
C PHE A 60 0.82 -5.61 -10.79
N SER A 61 1.18 -4.34 -10.60
CA SER A 61 0.95 -3.29 -11.62
C SER A 61 1.72 -3.58 -12.92
N GLN A 62 2.94 -4.12 -12.82
CA GLN A 62 3.73 -4.51 -13.99
C GLN A 62 3.11 -5.64 -14.80
N ALA A 63 2.50 -6.64 -14.15
CA ALA A 63 1.87 -7.76 -14.85
C ALA A 63 0.44 -7.44 -15.30
N PHE A 64 -0.35 -6.78 -14.47
CA PHE A 64 -1.79 -6.58 -14.68
C PHE A 64 -2.10 -5.49 -15.71
N VAL A 65 -1.40 -4.35 -15.66
CA VAL A 65 -1.70 -3.19 -16.51
C VAL A 65 -1.54 -3.51 -18.01
N PRO A 66 -0.47 -4.20 -18.48
CA PRO A 66 -0.34 -4.58 -19.88
C PRO A 66 -1.47 -5.51 -20.35
N ILE A 67 -1.79 -6.53 -19.56
CA ILE A 67 -2.84 -7.52 -19.89
C ILE A 67 -4.21 -6.85 -19.98
N LEU A 68 -4.53 -5.96 -19.03
CA LEU A 68 -5.77 -5.19 -19.06
C LEU A 68 -5.83 -4.25 -20.28
N GLY A 69 -4.70 -3.63 -20.63
CA GLY A 69 -4.58 -2.75 -21.80
C GLY A 69 -4.83 -3.48 -23.12
N GLU A 70 -4.26 -4.68 -23.27
CA GLU A 70 -4.43 -5.54 -24.44
C GLU A 70 -5.89 -6.03 -24.59
N LEU A 71 -6.53 -6.45 -23.50
CA LEU A 71 -7.93 -6.86 -23.54
C LEU A 71 -8.88 -5.71 -23.85
N ARG A 72 -8.57 -4.50 -23.37
CA ARG A 72 -9.34 -3.29 -23.71
C ARG A 72 -9.18 -2.88 -25.17
N SER A 73 -7.99 -3.01 -25.75
CA SER A 73 -7.76 -2.61 -27.15
C SER A 73 -8.49 -3.50 -28.14
N GLN A 74 -8.75 -4.76 -27.78
CA GLN A 74 -9.54 -5.71 -28.55
C GLN A 74 -11.07 -5.48 -28.44
N SER A 75 -11.52 -4.48 -27.67
CA SER A 75 -12.94 -4.16 -27.42
C SER A 75 -13.78 -5.32 -26.85
N ASP A 76 -13.14 -6.32 -26.23
CA ASP A 76 -13.81 -7.48 -25.65
C ASP A 76 -14.20 -7.20 -24.19
N HIS A 77 -15.31 -6.47 -24.03
CA HIS A 77 -15.80 -6.03 -22.72
C HIS A 77 -16.10 -7.19 -21.75
N ASP A 78 -16.56 -8.33 -22.27
CA ASP A 78 -16.88 -9.51 -21.46
C ASP A 78 -15.62 -10.20 -20.93
N LYS A 79 -14.54 -10.26 -21.71
CA LYS A 79 -13.26 -10.77 -21.21
C LYS A 79 -12.63 -9.81 -20.20
N VAL A 80 -12.72 -8.50 -20.42
CA VAL A 80 -12.25 -7.49 -19.46
C VAL A 80 -12.98 -7.66 -18.12
N ARG A 81 -14.31 -7.76 -18.13
CA ARG A 81 -15.10 -7.96 -16.91
C ARG A 81 -14.72 -9.24 -16.17
N ARG A 82 -14.62 -10.36 -16.90
CA ARG A 82 -14.19 -11.65 -16.32
C ARG A 82 -12.79 -11.59 -15.72
N LEU A 83 -11.85 -10.89 -16.36
CA LEU A 83 -10.51 -10.68 -15.81
C LEU A 83 -10.59 -9.90 -14.50
N LEU A 84 -11.30 -8.77 -14.50
CA LEU A 84 -11.45 -7.91 -13.31
C LEU A 84 -12.08 -8.67 -12.14
N ASP A 85 -13.16 -9.42 -12.39
CA ASP A 85 -13.85 -10.19 -11.35
C ASP A 85 -12.91 -11.25 -10.74
N ARG A 86 -12.17 -11.98 -11.58
CA ARG A 86 -11.22 -13.00 -11.11
C ARG A 86 -10.04 -12.40 -10.35
N VAL A 87 -9.46 -11.33 -10.88
CA VAL A 87 -8.32 -10.65 -10.24
C VAL A 87 -8.73 -10.03 -8.93
N ALA A 88 -9.90 -9.37 -8.87
CA ALA A 88 -10.44 -8.82 -7.63
C ALA A 88 -10.65 -9.92 -6.59
N LEU A 89 -11.33 -11.02 -6.95
CA LEU A 89 -11.56 -12.14 -6.04
C LEU A 89 -10.23 -12.71 -5.50
N LEU A 90 -9.29 -13.02 -6.38
CA LEU A 90 -8.01 -13.63 -5.99
C LEU A 90 -7.15 -12.68 -5.15
N LEU A 91 -7.06 -11.40 -5.51
CA LEU A 91 -6.35 -10.40 -4.72
C LEU A 91 -6.99 -10.21 -3.35
N THR A 92 -8.32 -10.09 -3.28
CA THR A 92 -9.02 -9.95 -2.00
C THR A 92 -8.78 -11.16 -1.11
N LEU A 93 -8.89 -12.38 -1.64
CA LEU A 93 -8.60 -13.59 -0.88
C LEU A 93 -7.15 -13.66 -0.43
N ALA A 94 -6.19 -13.34 -1.31
CA ALA A 94 -4.77 -13.35 -0.98
C ALA A 94 -4.44 -12.31 0.11
N VAL A 95 -4.93 -11.07 -0.02
CA VAL A 95 -4.70 -10.00 0.97
C VAL A 95 -5.38 -10.31 2.29
N MET A 96 -6.60 -10.87 2.27
CA MET A 96 -7.31 -11.31 3.47
C MET A 96 -6.51 -12.40 4.20
N LEU A 97 -6.04 -13.42 3.47
CA LEU A 97 -5.24 -14.50 4.03
C LEU A 97 -3.94 -13.95 4.65
N VAL A 98 -3.20 -13.11 3.93
CA VAL A 98 -1.96 -12.49 4.42
C VAL A 98 -2.23 -11.65 5.67
N THR A 99 -3.36 -10.95 5.71
CA THR A 99 -3.75 -10.11 6.87
C THR A 99 -4.07 -10.98 8.08
N VAL A 100 -4.88 -12.04 7.92
CA VAL A 100 -5.20 -12.99 9.00
C VAL A 100 -3.93 -13.66 9.53
N LEU A 101 -3.07 -14.16 8.64
CA LEU A 101 -1.80 -14.76 9.03
C LEU A 101 -0.88 -13.75 9.74
N GLY A 102 -0.83 -12.51 9.26
CA GLY A 102 -0.07 -11.43 9.89
C GLY A 102 -0.59 -11.06 11.27
N MET A 103 -1.90 -11.08 11.49
CA MET A 103 -2.53 -10.84 12.79
C MET A 103 -2.25 -11.98 13.77
N LEU A 104 -2.42 -13.24 13.34
CA LEU A 104 -2.15 -14.42 14.17
C LEU A 104 -0.66 -14.55 14.49
N GLY A 105 0.20 -14.23 13.53
CA GLY A 105 1.66 -14.26 13.68
C GLY A 105 2.28 -12.96 14.19
N ALA A 106 1.47 -11.98 14.61
CA ALA A 106 1.96 -10.65 14.99
C ALA A 106 3.10 -10.66 16.02
N PRO A 107 3.08 -11.50 17.09
CA PRO A 107 4.19 -11.56 18.04
C PRO A 107 5.52 -11.95 17.38
N TRP A 108 5.51 -12.94 16.49
CA TRP A 108 6.71 -13.37 15.77
C TRP A 108 7.19 -12.33 14.77
N VAL A 109 6.27 -11.75 14.00
CA VAL A 109 6.57 -10.72 12.99
C VAL A 109 7.20 -9.49 13.64
N VAL A 110 6.59 -8.99 14.73
CA VAL A 110 7.15 -7.88 15.52
C VAL A 110 8.50 -8.28 16.11
N SER A 111 8.65 -9.52 16.60
CA SER A 111 9.92 -9.95 17.18
C SER A 111 11.08 -9.98 16.18
N LEU A 112 10.81 -10.25 14.91
CA LEU A 112 11.81 -10.27 13.83
C LEU A 112 12.15 -8.86 13.35
N ILE A 113 11.13 -8.01 13.19
CA ILE A 113 11.27 -6.68 12.58
C ILE A 113 11.73 -5.62 13.59
N ALA A 114 11.36 -5.79 14.86
CA ALA A 114 11.58 -4.86 15.96
C ALA A 114 12.35 -5.51 17.12
N SER A 115 13.31 -6.39 16.82
CA SER A 115 14.14 -7.04 17.84
C SER A 115 14.92 -6.04 18.73
N GLY A 116 15.28 -4.87 18.19
CA GLY A 116 15.96 -3.79 18.92
C GLY A 116 15.10 -3.02 19.92
N LEU A 117 13.77 -3.15 19.88
CA LEU A 117 12.86 -2.55 20.88
C LEU A 117 12.83 -3.33 22.20
N ARG A 118 13.36 -4.56 22.25
CA ARG A 118 13.46 -5.35 23.48
C ARG A 118 14.69 -5.03 24.33
N SER A 119 15.64 -4.28 23.78
CA SER A 119 16.94 -3.99 24.41
C SER A 119 17.09 -2.54 24.90
N ALA A 120 16.02 -1.74 24.83
CA ALA A 120 15.92 -0.38 25.36
C ALA A 120 14.91 -0.35 26.51
#